data_AF-A0A0K1PC73-F1
#
_entry.id   AF-A0A0K1PC73-F1
#
_cell.length_a   1.000
_cell.length_b   1.000
_cell.length_c   1.000
_cell.angle_alpha   90.00
_cell.angle_beta   90.00
_cell.angle_gamma   90.00
#
_symmetry.space_group_name_H-M   'P 1'
#
loop_
_entity.id
_entity.type
_entity.pdbx_description
1 polymer ?
#
loop_
_entity_poly.entity_id
_entity_poly.type
_entity_poly.pdbx_seq_one_letter_code
_entity_poly.pdbx_strand_id
1 'polypeptide(L)'
;MKWLVPVAMLALSGCGASNDDGGPADALDCAWLAREDNCWRTTVNSIRACTPPAFAEADGTFNAGRTECSYESGHKITFKDGLQLPMGEFSNWDLTITSGGATCAHFVEKETDSGDSSMELTGPNGTVHLEANWAGYSISCPDGKRYATNNPLGLLECGMSMLPGTARSTFDNSASLQLIGLGSADSVELFLCNDPIPL
;
A
#
# COMPACT_ATOMS: atom_id res chain seq x y z
N MET A 1 16.86 55.43 -16.64
CA MET A 1 16.11 54.83 -17.77
C MET A 1 15.22 53.74 -17.22
N LYS A 2 13.90 53.99 -17.16
CA LYS A 2 12.88 53.05 -16.69
C LYS A 2 12.45 52.18 -17.86
N TRP A 3 12.53 50.86 -17.71
CA TRP A 3 11.92 49.91 -18.65
C TRP A 3 10.73 49.24 -17.96
N LEU A 4 9.55 49.44 -18.55
CA LEU A 4 8.30 48.76 -18.20
C LEU A 4 8.25 47.47 -19.02
N VAL A 5 8.07 46.33 -18.36
CA VAL A 5 7.77 45.04 -19.01
C VAL A 5 6.29 44.73 -18.77
N PRO A 6 5.51 44.36 -19.80
CA PRO A 6 4.09 44.17 -19.69
C PRO A 6 3.72 42.87 -18.97
N VAL A 7 2.65 42.96 -18.17
CA VAL A 7 1.94 41.87 -17.51
C VAL A 7 1.10 41.14 -18.57
N ALA A 8 1.36 39.85 -18.77
CA ALA A 8 0.48 38.95 -19.52
C ALA A 8 -0.39 38.17 -18.53
N MET A 9 -1.67 38.52 -18.43
CA MET A 9 -2.68 37.73 -17.74
C MET A 9 -3.10 36.57 -18.64
N LEU A 10 -2.72 35.35 -18.26
CA LEU A 10 -3.30 34.11 -18.79
C LEU A 10 -4.54 33.78 -17.95
N ALA A 11 -5.72 34.04 -18.52
CA ALA A 11 -6.98 33.55 -17.99
C ALA A 11 -7.16 32.08 -18.39
N LEU A 12 -6.88 31.17 -17.45
CA LEU A 12 -7.29 29.76 -17.58
C LEU A 12 -8.68 29.61 -16.96
N SER A 13 -9.70 29.83 -17.79
CA SER A 13 -11.05 29.35 -17.55
C SER A 13 -11.10 27.84 -17.79
N GLY A 14 -10.83 27.06 -16.74
CA GLY A 14 -11.03 25.61 -16.73
C GLY A 14 -12.24 25.23 -15.89
N CYS A 15 -13.44 25.37 -16.47
CA CYS A 15 -14.63 24.72 -15.94
C CYS A 15 -14.68 23.27 -16.44
N GLY A 16 -14.90 22.33 -15.52
CA GLY A 16 -15.60 21.07 -15.80
C GLY A 16 -14.76 19.94 -16.36
N ALA A 17 -14.35 19.04 -15.46
CA ALA A 17 -14.08 17.64 -15.76
C ALA A 17 -14.09 16.88 -14.43
N SER A 18 -15.27 16.74 -13.83
CA SER A 18 -15.54 15.59 -12.96
C SER A 18 -15.55 14.37 -13.88
N ASN A 19 -14.36 13.95 -14.27
CA ASN A 19 -14.16 12.78 -15.09
C ASN A 19 -14.29 11.56 -14.17
N ASP A 20 -15.54 11.16 -13.98
CA ASP A 20 -15.90 9.77 -13.73
C ASP A 20 -15.58 8.97 -15.02
N ASP A 21 -14.30 8.98 -15.42
CA ASP A 21 -13.76 8.25 -16.59
C ASP A 21 -13.56 6.78 -16.19
N GLY A 22 -14.60 6.17 -15.63
CA GLY A 22 -14.74 4.73 -15.46
C GLY A 22 -14.88 4.07 -16.83
N GLY A 23 -13.86 4.23 -17.69
CA GLY A 23 -13.71 3.43 -18.89
C GLY A 23 -13.85 1.95 -18.52
N PRO A 24 -14.32 1.11 -19.45
CA PRO A 24 -14.52 -0.31 -19.17
C PRO A 24 -13.21 -0.89 -18.62
N ALA A 25 -13.28 -1.47 -17.42
CA ALA A 25 -12.13 -2.11 -16.81
C ALA A 25 -11.69 -3.29 -17.68
N ASP A 26 -10.37 -3.43 -17.87
CA ASP A 26 -9.79 -4.63 -18.45
C ASP A 26 -10.06 -5.83 -17.52
N ALA A 27 -10.05 -7.04 -18.08
CA ALA A 27 -10.26 -8.24 -17.28
C ALA A 27 -9.10 -8.44 -16.30
N LEU A 28 -9.42 -8.61 -15.02
CA LEU A 28 -8.50 -9.14 -14.03
C LEU A 28 -8.64 -10.67 -14.02
N ASP A 29 -7.66 -11.36 -14.57
CA ASP A 29 -7.64 -12.82 -14.71
C ASP A 29 -6.28 -13.41 -14.33
N CYS A 30 -6.15 -14.75 -14.40
CA CYS A 30 -4.89 -15.42 -14.10
C CYS A 30 -3.74 -15.01 -15.03
N ALA A 31 -4.04 -14.63 -16.28
CA ALA A 31 -3.00 -14.18 -17.21
C ALA A 31 -2.42 -12.85 -16.76
N TRP A 32 -3.25 -11.91 -16.32
CA TRP A 32 -2.79 -10.66 -15.72
C TRP A 32 -2.00 -10.89 -14.42
N LEU A 33 -2.50 -11.75 -13.53
CA LEU A 33 -1.83 -12.06 -12.26
C LEU A 33 -0.47 -12.74 -12.44
N ALA A 34 -0.30 -13.52 -13.51
CA ALA A 34 0.94 -14.19 -13.85
C ALA A 34 2.02 -13.25 -14.44
N ARG A 35 1.64 -12.05 -14.91
CA ARG A 35 2.60 -11.08 -15.45
C ARG A 35 3.53 -10.56 -14.37
N GLU A 36 4.83 -10.62 -14.63
CA GLU A 36 5.86 -10.04 -13.74
C GLU A 36 5.81 -8.50 -13.71
N ASP A 37 5.34 -7.89 -14.81
CA ASP A 37 5.30 -6.45 -15.02
C ASP A 37 3.94 -5.81 -14.70
N ASN A 38 3.04 -6.52 -14.00
CA ASN A 38 1.77 -5.92 -13.60
C ASN A 38 1.98 -4.80 -12.55
N CYS A 39 1.02 -3.88 -12.45
CA CYS A 39 1.20 -2.67 -11.66
C CYS A 39 1.32 -2.95 -10.15
N TRP A 40 0.72 -4.04 -9.65
CA TRP A 40 0.91 -4.47 -8.26
C TRP A 40 2.37 -4.86 -8.01
N ARG A 41 2.88 -5.85 -8.75
CA ARG A 41 4.24 -6.37 -8.55
C ARG A 41 5.31 -5.30 -8.73
N THR A 42 5.18 -4.48 -9.76
CA THR A 42 6.10 -3.36 -10.01
C THR A 42 6.09 -2.32 -8.90
N THR A 43 4.92 -1.99 -8.34
CA THR A 43 4.81 -1.07 -7.20
C THR A 43 5.40 -1.68 -5.93
N VAL A 44 5.02 -2.91 -5.59
CA VAL A 44 5.54 -3.62 -4.41
C VAL A 44 7.07 -3.76 -4.48
N ASN A 45 7.62 -4.15 -5.63
CA ASN A 45 9.07 -4.26 -5.83
C ASN A 45 9.78 -2.91 -5.70
N SER A 46 9.15 -1.80 -6.10
CA SER A 46 9.72 -0.46 -5.92
C SER A 46 9.82 -0.05 -4.45
N ILE A 47 8.91 -0.55 -3.60
CA ILE A 47 8.86 -0.24 -2.17
C ILE A 47 9.82 -1.13 -1.37
N ARG A 48 10.31 -2.24 -1.92
CA ARG A 48 11.31 -3.10 -1.25
C ARG A 48 12.58 -2.33 -0.83
N ALA A 49 12.96 -1.27 -1.55
CA ALA A 49 14.06 -0.40 -1.19
C ALA A 49 13.73 0.60 -0.06
N CYS A 50 12.44 0.78 0.25
CA CYS A 50 11.94 1.61 1.34
C CYS A 50 11.84 0.86 2.67
N THR A 51 11.74 -0.46 2.63
CA THR A 51 11.52 -1.29 3.81
C THR A 51 12.83 -1.63 4.50
N PRO A 52 12.84 -1.81 5.83
CA PRO A 52 13.97 -2.40 6.53
C PRO A 52 14.38 -3.72 5.85
N PRO A 53 15.68 -3.99 5.68
CA PRO A 53 16.13 -5.22 5.04
C PRO A 53 15.73 -6.43 5.88
N ALA A 54 14.78 -7.21 5.35
CA ALA A 54 14.28 -8.42 5.99
C ALA A 54 15.45 -9.35 6.39
N PHE A 55 15.40 -9.91 7.60
CA PHE A 55 16.37 -10.84 8.18
C PHE A 55 17.79 -10.31 8.40
N ALA A 56 18.11 -9.08 7.99
CA ALA A 56 19.42 -8.47 8.19
C ALA A 56 19.48 -7.62 9.46
N GLU A 57 18.34 -7.21 9.99
CA GLU A 57 18.21 -6.35 11.16
C GLU A 57 17.38 -7.01 12.25
N ALA A 58 17.63 -6.60 13.48
CA ALA A 58 16.70 -6.89 14.58
C ALA A 58 15.36 -6.20 14.30
N ASP A 59 14.30 -6.80 14.81
CA ASP A 59 12.95 -6.25 14.73
C ASP A 59 12.90 -4.79 15.19
N GLY A 60 12.01 -4.01 14.59
CA GLY A 60 11.81 -2.62 14.98
C GLY A 60 11.24 -2.52 16.40
N THR A 61 11.45 -1.36 17.03
CA THR A 61 10.95 -1.09 18.39
C THR A 61 9.85 -0.04 18.36
N PHE A 62 8.70 -0.35 18.97
CA PHE A 62 7.63 0.62 19.17
C PHE A 62 8.02 1.73 20.14
N ASN A 63 7.53 2.94 19.90
CA ASN A 63 7.45 3.95 20.94
C ASN A 63 6.31 3.65 21.93
N ALA A 64 6.27 4.34 23.08
CA ALA A 64 5.27 4.09 24.12
C ALA A 64 3.81 4.27 23.67
N GLY A 65 3.56 5.09 22.65
CA GLY A 65 2.23 5.30 22.08
C GLY A 65 1.88 4.37 20.92
N ARG A 66 2.80 3.48 20.51
CA ARG A 66 2.73 2.65 19.30
C ARG A 66 2.30 3.43 18.05
N THR A 67 2.67 4.70 17.97
CA THR A 67 2.48 5.57 16.79
C THR A 67 3.67 5.50 15.86
N GLU A 68 4.75 4.86 16.30
CA GLU A 68 5.98 4.76 15.56
C GLU A 68 6.71 3.48 15.89
N CYS A 69 7.33 2.89 14.88
CA CYS A 69 8.30 1.82 15.01
C CYS A 69 9.60 2.22 14.30
N SER A 70 10.71 2.15 15.04
CA SER A 70 12.03 2.58 14.55
C SER A 70 13.00 1.42 14.46
N TYR A 71 13.90 1.47 13.47
CA TYR A 71 14.93 0.46 13.19
C TYR A 71 16.32 1.08 13.32
N GLU A 72 17.34 0.25 13.60
CA GLU A 72 18.73 0.71 13.73
C GLU A 72 19.30 1.27 12.42
N SER A 73 18.82 0.80 11.26
CA SER A 73 19.16 1.36 9.95
C SER A 73 18.67 2.79 9.71
N GLY A 74 17.83 3.32 10.59
CA GLY A 74 17.18 4.61 10.40
C GLY A 74 15.91 4.55 9.56
N HIS A 75 15.45 3.35 9.17
CA HIS A 75 14.07 3.18 8.72
C HIS A 75 13.10 3.47 9.86
N LYS A 76 11.96 4.08 9.51
CA LYS A 76 10.91 4.40 10.47
C LYS A 76 9.54 4.15 9.84
N ILE A 77 8.67 3.54 10.61
CA ILE A 77 7.26 3.31 10.29
C ILE A 77 6.45 4.19 11.22
N THR A 78 5.68 5.11 10.67
CA THR A 78 4.78 5.98 11.44
C THR A 78 3.36 5.58 11.16
N PHE A 79 2.60 5.28 12.20
CA PHE A 79 1.18 4.98 12.12
C PHE A 79 0.40 6.26 12.36
N LYS A 80 -0.65 6.49 11.57
CA LYS A 80 -1.52 7.67 11.73
C LYS A 80 -2.17 7.71 13.11
N ASP A 81 -2.69 6.56 13.54
CA ASP A 81 -3.23 6.33 14.87
C ASP A 81 -2.34 5.30 15.59
N GLY A 82 -2.20 5.44 16.90
CA GLY A 82 -1.41 4.49 17.70
C GLY A 82 -2.03 3.10 17.67
N LEU A 83 -1.23 2.08 17.34
CA LEU A 83 -1.72 0.71 17.22
C LEU A 83 -2.22 0.18 18.57
N GLN A 84 -3.45 -0.31 18.58
CA GLN A 84 -4.02 -1.06 19.69
C GLN A 84 -3.71 -2.54 19.46
N LEU A 85 -2.82 -3.12 20.25
CA LEU A 85 -2.46 -4.53 20.14
C LEU A 85 -3.11 -5.37 21.25
N PRO A 86 -3.56 -6.60 20.95
CA PRO A 86 -3.66 -7.18 19.61
C PRO A 86 -4.72 -6.45 18.78
N MET A 87 -4.52 -6.38 17.46
CA MET A 87 -5.48 -5.71 16.57
C MET A 87 -6.68 -6.63 16.33
N GLY A 88 -7.87 -6.03 16.21
CA GLY A 88 -9.07 -6.76 15.81
C GLY A 88 -8.99 -7.22 14.37
N GLU A 89 -9.83 -8.20 14.00
CA GLU A 89 -9.86 -8.77 12.66
C GLU A 89 -10.06 -7.71 11.57
N PHE A 90 -10.93 -6.72 11.78
CA PHE A 90 -11.26 -5.64 10.84
C PHE A 90 -10.56 -4.31 11.14
N SER A 91 -9.29 -4.36 11.53
CA SER A 91 -8.54 -3.15 11.87
C SER A 91 -8.04 -2.44 10.60
N ASN A 92 -8.22 -1.12 10.57
CA ASN A 92 -7.67 -0.29 9.50
C ASN A 92 -6.18 -0.03 9.73
N TRP A 93 -5.42 0.05 8.65
CA TRP A 93 -4.02 0.43 8.65
C TRP A 93 -3.86 1.75 7.89
N ASP A 94 -3.05 2.66 8.42
CA ASP A 94 -2.63 3.88 7.74
C ASP A 94 -1.23 4.20 8.26
N LEU A 95 -0.22 3.86 7.46
CA LEU A 95 1.18 3.94 7.85
C LEU A 95 2.05 4.55 6.76
N THR A 96 3.07 5.28 7.20
CA THR A 96 4.09 5.90 6.36
C THR A 96 5.44 5.27 6.65
N ILE A 97 6.15 4.88 5.59
CA ILE A 97 7.51 4.36 5.65
C ILE A 97 8.47 5.49 5.27
N THR A 98 9.40 5.80 6.18
CA THR A 98 10.45 6.80 5.99
C THR A 98 11.81 6.09 5.94
N SER A 99 12.64 6.45 4.96
CA SER A 99 14.02 5.99 4.85
C SER A 99 14.92 7.19 4.53
N GLY A 100 16.09 7.27 5.18
CA GLY A 100 17.00 8.41 5.01
C GLY A 100 16.38 9.78 5.36
N GLY A 101 15.35 9.80 6.22
CA GLY A 101 14.63 11.02 6.60
C GLY A 101 13.59 11.53 5.59
N ALA A 102 13.35 10.81 4.49
CA ALA A 102 12.32 11.15 3.50
C ALA A 102 11.21 10.08 3.46
N THR A 103 9.98 10.50 3.21
CA THR A 103 8.87 9.58 2.93
C THR A 103 9.19 8.76 1.69
N CYS A 104 9.14 7.44 1.83
CA CYS A 104 9.47 6.50 0.77
C CYS A 104 8.23 5.73 0.27
N ALA A 105 7.35 5.35 1.20
CA ALA A 105 6.08 4.71 0.86
C ALA A 105 4.97 5.08 1.85
N HIS A 106 3.73 4.95 1.42
CA HIS A 106 2.54 5.10 2.25
C HIS A 106 1.57 3.96 1.94
N PHE A 107 0.99 3.39 2.99
CA PHE A 107 0.09 2.25 2.89
C PHE A 107 -1.16 2.53 3.70
N VAL A 108 -2.31 2.32 3.07
CA VAL A 108 -3.62 2.39 3.71
C VAL A 108 -4.39 1.12 3.41
N GLU A 109 -4.94 0.49 4.44
CA GLU A 109 -5.90 -0.60 4.31
C GLU A 109 -7.13 -0.24 5.14
N LYS A 110 -8.30 -0.37 4.52
CA LYS A 110 -9.57 -0.19 5.21
C LYS A 110 -10.42 -1.41 5.01
N GLU A 111 -11.00 -1.89 6.09
CA GLU A 111 -11.98 -2.98 6.08
C GLU A 111 -13.26 -2.49 6.75
N THR A 112 -14.39 -2.95 6.23
CA THR A 112 -15.71 -2.66 6.80
C THR A 112 -16.32 -3.93 7.37
N ASP A 113 -17.26 -3.77 8.31
CA ASP A 113 -18.03 -4.90 8.86
C ASP A 113 -18.87 -5.64 7.80
N SER A 114 -19.10 -5.03 6.63
CA SER A 114 -19.77 -5.68 5.49
C SER A 114 -18.86 -6.63 4.70
N GLY A 115 -17.56 -6.69 5.04
CA GLY A 115 -16.55 -7.46 4.32
C GLY A 115 -16.04 -6.74 3.06
N ASP A 116 -16.32 -5.45 2.90
CA ASP A 116 -15.70 -4.64 1.86
C ASP A 116 -14.30 -4.22 2.34
N SER A 117 -13.31 -4.34 1.46
CA SER A 117 -11.95 -3.91 1.74
C SER A 117 -11.41 -3.02 0.63
N SER A 118 -10.56 -2.08 1.04
CA SER A 118 -9.79 -1.24 0.13
C SER A 118 -8.36 -1.16 0.60
N MET A 119 -7.44 -1.12 -0.35
CA MET A 119 -6.01 -0.99 -0.09
C MET A 119 -5.43 0.03 -1.04
N GLU A 120 -4.62 0.92 -0.51
CA GLU A 120 -3.85 1.90 -1.26
C GLU A 120 -2.39 1.73 -0.90
N LEU A 121 -1.56 1.54 -1.93
CA LEU A 121 -0.11 1.44 -1.80
C LEU A 121 0.53 2.49 -2.68
N THR A 122 1.09 3.51 -2.04
CA THR A 122 1.84 4.59 -2.69
C THR A 122 3.32 4.35 -2.49
N GLY A 123 4.06 4.29 -3.60
CA GLY A 123 5.52 4.17 -3.60
C GLY A 123 6.20 5.06 -4.65
N PRO A 124 7.49 4.84 -4.92
CA PRO A 124 8.25 5.64 -5.89
C PRO A 124 7.66 5.64 -7.31
N ASN A 125 6.97 4.57 -7.70
CA ASN A 125 6.37 4.40 -9.02
C ASN A 125 4.91 4.88 -9.12
N GLY A 126 4.39 5.51 -8.06
CA GLY A 126 3.00 5.97 -7.98
C GLY A 126 2.14 5.09 -7.07
N THR A 127 0.82 5.18 -7.25
CA THR A 127 -0.17 4.58 -6.35
C THR A 127 -0.96 3.47 -7.05
N VAL A 128 -1.05 2.32 -6.39
CA VAL A 128 -1.97 1.25 -6.75
C VAL A 128 -3.12 1.25 -5.75
N HIS A 129 -4.35 1.15 -6.24
CA HIS A 129 -5.53 0.98 -5.42
C HIS A 129 -6.17 -0.38 -5.69
N LEU A 130 -6.54 -1.08 -4.64
CA LEU A 130 -7.27 -2.34 -4.70
C LEU A 130 -8.60 -2.15 -3.99
N GLU A 131 -9.65 -2.70 -4.57
CA GLU A 131 -10.99 -2.70 -3.98
C GLU A 131 -11.52 -4.12 -4.08
N ALA A 132 -12.00 -4.66 -2.97
CA ALA A 132 -12.66 -5.95 -2.91
C ALA A 132 -13.99 -5.82 -2.17
N ASN A 133 -15.02 -6.44 -2.72
CA ASN A 133 -16.31 -6.60 -2.07
C ASN A 133 -16.93 -7.91 -2.54
N TRP A 134 -18.13 -8.22 -2.04
CA TRP A 134 -18.84 -9.44 -2.41
C TRP A 134 -19.17 -9.52 -3.93
N ALA A 135 -19.25 -8.38 -4.62
CA ALA A 135 -19.64 -8.30 -6.02
C ALA A 135 -18.45 -8.30 -6.99
N GLY A 136 -17.23 -8.05 -6.51
CA GLY A 136 -16.07 -7.99 -7.37
C GLY A 136 -14.77 -7.63 -6.67
N TYR A 137 -13.71 -7.72 -7.45
CA TYR A 137 -12.36 -7.34 -7.07
C TYR A 137 -11.72 -6.54 -8.21
N SER A 138 -11.08 -5.43 -7.88
CA SER A 138 -10.47 -4.55 -8.87
C SER A 138 -9.17 -3.94 -8.41
N ILE A 139 -8.34 -3.57 -9.38
CA ILE A 139 -7.04 -2.94 -9.21
C ILE A 139 -6.95 -1.76 -10.17
N SER A 140 -6.69 -0.57 -9.63
CA SER A 140 -6.35 0.64 -10.38
C SER A 140 -4.85 0.88 -10.31
N CYS A 141 -4.22 1.09 -11.46
CA CYS A 141 -2.78 1.25 -11.62
C CYS A 141 -2.37 2.74 -11.69
N PRO A 142 -1.09 3.07 -11.42
CA PRO A 142 -0.60 4.45 -11.49
C PRO A 142 -0.72 5.10 -12.87
N ASP A 143 -0.79 4.31 -13.93
CA ASP A 143 -0.94 4.78 -15.32
C ASP A 143 -2.40 5.07 -15.71
N GLY A 144 -3.33 4.95 -14.75
CA GLY A 144 -4.76 5.18 -14.95
C GLY A 144 -5.53 3.96 -15.46
N LYS A 145 -4.88 2.83 -15.76
CA LYS A 145 -5.59 1.60 -16.14
C LYS A 145 -6.29 0.97 -14.93
N ARG A 146 -7.42 0.33 -15.19
CA ARG A 146 -8.18 -0.44 -14.19
C ARG A 146 -8.42 -1.86 -14.69
N TYR A 147 -8.18 -2.83 -13.82
CA TYR A 147 -8.43 -4.25 -14.04
C TYR A 147 -9.47 -4.74 -13.04
N ALA A 148 -10.49 -5.48 -13.46
CA ALA A 148 -11.54 -5.94 -12.57
C ALA A 148 -12.08 -7.33 -12.93
N THR A 149 -12.63 -8.00 -11.92
CA THR A 149 -13.42 -9.22 -12.08
C THR A 149 -14.67 -9.17 -11.21
N ASN A 150 -15.78 -9.70 -11.74
CA ASN A 150 -17.01 -9.93 -10.97
C ASN A 150 -17.07 -11.34 -10.38
N ASN A 151 -16.01 -12.14 -10.58
CA ASN A 151 -15.86 -13.49 -10.02
C ASN A 151 -14.54 -13.58 -9.24
N PRO A 152 -14.44 -12.93 -8.06
CA PRO A 152 -13.22 -12.93 -7.25
C PRO A 152 -12.82 -14.35 -6.81
N LEU A 153 -13.80 -15.24 -6.59
CA LEU A 153 -13.54 -16.64 -6.25
C LEU A 153 -12.84 -17.41 -7.39
N GLY A 154 -13.10 -17.04 -8.64
CA GLY A 154 -12.39 -17.59 -9.79
C GLY A 154 -10.89 -17.28 -9.79
N LEU A 155 -10.47 -16.18 -9.16
CA LEU A 155 -9.04 -15.86 -9.03
C LEU A 155 -8.30 -16.82 -8.09
N LEU A 156 -9.00 -17.51 -7.20
CA LEU A 156 -8.39 -18.52 -6.33
C LEU A 156 -7.81 -19.70 -7.13
N GLU A 157 -8.34 -19.96 -8.33
CA GLU A 157 -7.81 -20.97 -9.25
C GLU A 157 -6.41 -20.60 -9.79
N CYS A 158 -6.08 -19.30 -9.78
CA CYS A 158 -4.73 -18.84 -10.11
C CYS A 158 -3.72 -19.17 -8.98
N GLY A 159 -4.18 -19.49 -7.77
CA GLY A 159 -3.35 -19.75 -6.61
C GLY A 159 -3.16 -18.51 -5.72
N MET A 160 -3.34 -18.71 -4.41
CA MET A 160 -3.37 -17.61 -3.43
C MET A 160 -2.09 -16.77 -3.40
N SER A 161 -0.93 -17.34 -3.71
CA SER A 161 0.34 -16.62 -3.74
C SER A 161 0.46 -15.60 -4.86
N MET A 162 -0.42 -15.65 -5.87
CA MET A 162 -0.46 -14.67 -6.96
C MET A 162 -1.44 -13.53 -6.69
N LEU A 163 -2.28 -13.63 -5.67
CA LEU A 163 -3.31 -12.62 -5.38
C LEU A 163 -2.71 -11.44 -4.62
N PRO A 164 -2.85 -10.21 -5.15
CA PRO A 164 -2.47 -9.01 -4.44
C PRO A 164 -3.21 -8.87 -3.11
N GLY A 165 -2.48 -8.50 -2.07
CA GLY A 165 -3.03 -8.37 -0.73
C GLY A 165 -1.95 -8.26 0.33
N THR A 166 -2.36 -8.54 1.56
CA THR A 166 -1.52 -8.46 2.75
C THR A 166 -1.53 -9.78 3.53
N ALA A 167 -0.46 -10.02 4.27
CA ALA A 167 -0.41 -10.96 5.38
C ALA A 167 -0.03 -10.17 6.64
N ARG A 168 -0.81 -10.32 7.69
CA ARG A 168 -0.64 -9.58 8.96
C ARG A 168 -0.54 -10.55 10.13
N SER A 169 0.22 -10.15 11.15
CA SER A 169 0.28 -10.88 12.42
C SER A 169 0.38 -9.86 13.54
N THR A 170 -0.50 -9.98 14.54
CA THR A 170 -0.50 -9.09 15.71
C THR A 170 -0.63 -9.90 16.98
N PHE A 171 0.18 -9.58 17.96
CA PHE A 171 0.21 -10.14 19.31
C PHE A 171 0.18 -9.00 20.33
N ASP A 172 0.04 -9.29 21.61
CA ASP A 172 -0.09 -8.28 22.66
C ASP A 172 1.05 -7.24 22.67
N ASN A 173 2.24 -7.65 22.22
CA ASN A 173 3.46 -6.85 22.23
C ASN A 173 4.15 -6.74 20.87
N SER A 174 3.54 -7.22 19.78
CA SER A 174 4.17 -7.17 18.46
C SER A 174 3.19 -7.10 17.32
N ALA A 175 3.63 -6.54 16.19
CA ALA A 175 2.87 -6.55 14.96
C ALA A 175 3.80 -6.64 13.74
N SER A 176 3.32 -7.30 12.70
CA SER A 176 3.94 -7.31 11.38
C SER A 176 2.91 -7.18 10.27
N LEU A 177 3.36 -6.62 9.15
CA LEU A 177 2.58 -6.51 7.93
C LEU A 177 3.48 -6.79 6.73
N GLN A 178 3.02 -7.66 5.83
CA GLN A 178 3.71 -8.03 4.61
C GLN A 178 2.77 -7.89 3.41
N LEU A 179 3.32 -7.45 2.28
CA LEU A 179 2.64 -7.45 0.98
C LEU A 179 2.88 -8.81 0.30
N ILE A 180 1.80 -9.40 -0.21
CA ILE A 180 1.81 -10.71 -0.91
C ILE A 180 1.35 -10.55 -2.36
N GLY A 181 1.22 -11.64 -3.12
CA GLY A 181 0.79 -11.58 -4.53
C GLY A 181 1.93 -11.39 -5.53
N LEU A 182 3.16 -11.74 -5.14
CA LEU A 182 4.35 -11.63 -6.00
C LEU A 182 4.70 -12.94 -6.72
N GLY A 183 4.04 -14.06 -6.39
CA GLY A 183 4.35 -15.39 -6.90
C GLY A 183 4.74 -16.36 -5.79
N SER A 184 5.27 -17.53 -6.14
CA SER A 184 5.55 -18.60 -5.18
C SER A 184 6.69 -18.20 -4.22
N ALA A 185 6.30 -17.77 -3.03
CA ALA A 185 7.12 -17.45 -1.85
C ALA A 185 7.75 -16.06 -1.76
N ASP A 186 7.46 -15.15 -2.69
CA ASP A 186 7.90 -13.76 -2.55
C ASP A 186 6.86 -12.92 -1.78
N SER A 187 7.32 -12.30 -0.70
CA SER A 187 6.62 -11.22 -0.01
C SER A 187 7.56 -10.03 0.19
N VAL A 188 6.99 -8.88 0.53
CA VAL A 188 7.72 -7.71 1.02
C VAL A 188 7.20 -7.39 2.40
N GLU A 189 8.01 -7.59 3.43
CA GLU A 189 7.69 -7.16 4.78
C GLU A 189 7.79 -5.63 4.87
N LEU A 190 6.66 -4.98 5.16
CA LEU A 190 6.63 -3.54 5.37
C LEU A 190 7.24 -3.19 6.72
N PHE A 191 6.92 -3.99 7.74
CA PHE A 191 7.49 -3.87 9.07
C PHE A 191 7.29 -5.14 9.91
N LEU A 192 8.16 -5.33 10.89
CA LEU A 192 8.02 -6.22 12.04
C LEU A 192 8.50 -5.47 13.28
N CYS A 193 7.61 -5.26 14.24
CA CYS A 193 7.84 -4.38 15.38
C CYS A 193 7.40 -5.02 16.69
N ASN A 194 8.20 -4.83 17.73
CA ASN A 194 7.91 -5.28 19.10
C ASN A 194 7.88 -4.10 20.07
N ASP A 195 7.15 -4.24 21.17
CA ASP A 195 7.30 -3.37 22.33
C ASP A 195 8.73 -3.46 22.87
N PRO A 196 9.25 -2.37 23.46
CA PRO A 196 10.56 -2.39 24.09
C PRO A 196 10.60 -3.43 25.21
N ILE A 197 11.68 -4.22 25.25
CA ILE A 197 11.91 -5.17 26.33
C ILE A 197 12.10 -4.36 27.62
N PRO A 198 11.29 -4.57 28.68
CA PRO A 198 11.52 -3.91 29.95
C PRO A 198 12.89 -4.35 30.51
N LEU A 199 13.77 -3.37 30.73
CA LEU A 199 15.09 -3.55 31.34
C LEU A 199 15.00 -3.89 32.83
#